data_AF-H2Y978-F1
#
_entry.id   AF-H2Y978-F1
#
_cell.length_a   1.000
_cell.length_b   1.000
_cell.length_c   1.000
_cell.angle_alpha   90.00
_cell.angle_beta   90.00
_cell.angle_gamma   90.00
#
_symmetry.space_group_name_H-M   'P 1'
#
loop_
_entity.id
_entity.type
_entity.pdbx_description
1 polymer ?
#
loop_
_entity_poly.entity_id
_entity_poly.type
_entity_poly.pdbx_seq_one_letter_code
_entity_poly.pdbx_strand_id
1 'polypeptide(L)'
;MNNATEEQWFLNESRKYVQSDIFQARSWLLTAKCMFPLSFDVQLREYQLELSNKNSEDCAKALNEIFRDFPSETKLWEEIELLIEAVEKSDDATREEIFGKLPSLTQQQMIISSAERRVNITQYCRLIILLMKKFPETTSEYGVSLAEKLVETEKRDSDSTPVNHCRKLLVREVLPAICRSGNVGVSHRHFYKWLQKSTEFYATYFSTPT
;
A
#
# COMPACT_ATOMS: atom_id res chain seq x y z
N MET A 1 38.34 -13.65 5.14
CA MET A 1 37.25 -13.48 6.12
C MET A 1 35.95 -13.47 5.33
N ASN A 2 34.88 -14.08 5.83
CA ASN A 2 33.62 -14.16 5.08
C ASN A 2 32.93 -12.79 5.12
N ASN A 3 32.62 -12.21 3.95
CA ASN A 3 31.95 -10.90 3.82
C ASN A 3 30.69 -10.78 4.70
N ALA A 4 29.91 -11.86 4.83
CA ALA A 4 28.72 -11.90 5.68
C ALA A 4 29.03 -11.72 7.18
N THR A 5 30.20 -12.16 7.65
CA THR A 5 30.61 -11.99 9.06
C THR A 5 31.06 -10.56 9.33
N GLU A 6 31.71 -9.92 8.36
CA GLU A 6 32.12 -8.52 8.45
C GLU A 6 30.93 -7.57 8.41
N GLU A 7 29.97 -7.83 7.51
CA GLU A 7 28.70 -7.10 7.46
C GLU A 7 27.97 -7.10 8.80
N GLN A 8 27.74 -8.29 9.37
CA GLN A 8 27.10 -8.45 10.67
C GLN A 8 27.87 -7.76 11.79
N TRP A 9 29.20 -7.71 11.71
CA TRP A 9 30.03 -6.99 12.67
C TRP A 9 29.75 -5.48 12.64
N PHE A 10 29.68 -4.86 11.46
CA PHE A 10 29.34 -3.43 11.34
C PHE A 10 27.92 -3.11 11.83
N LEU A 11 26.95 -3.97 11.51
CA LEU A 11 25.58 -3.81 11.98
C LEU A 11 25.47 -3.88 13.51
N ASN A 12 26.25 -4.79 14.11
CA ASN A 12 26.34 -4.93 15.56
C ASN A 12 27.05 -3.73 16.21
N GLU A 13 28.10 -3.19 15.59
CA GLU A 13 28.75 -1.97 16.10
C GLU A 13 27.81 -0.77 16.06
N SER A 14 27.15 -0.52 14.93
CA SER A 14 26.14 0.55 14.84
C SER A 14 25.07 0.42 15.94
N ARG A 15 24.62 -0.82 16.23
CA ARG A 15 23.60 -1.10 17.24
C ARG A 15 23.97 -0.63 18.65
N LYS A 16 25.25 -0.67 19.02
CA LYS A 16 25.71 -0.28 20.36
C LYS A 16 25.50 1.22 20.62
N TYR A 17 25.56 2.04 19.58
CA TYR A 17 25.53 3.49 19.70
C TYR A 17 24.15 4.11 19.46
N VAL A 18 23.13 3.32 19.08
CA VAL A 18 21.78 3.85 18.75
C VAL A 18 21.18 4.69 19.88
N GLN A 19 21.40 4.31 21.14
CA GLN A 19 20.86 5.02 22.30
C GLN A 19 21.81 6.07 22.87
N SER A 20 23.12 5.97 22.61
CA SER A 20 24.13 6.86 23.20
C SER A 20 24.57 7.97 22.25
N ASP A 21 24.87 7.64 21.00
CA ASP A 21 25.33 8.57 19.97
C ASP A 21 24.85 8.13 18.58
N ILE A 22 23.81 8.79 18.10
CA ILE A 22 23.25 8.53 16.78
C ILE A 22 24.20 8.86 15.64
N PHE A 23 25.08 9.86 15.79
CA PHE A 23 26.03 10.22 14.73
C PHE A 23 27.09 9.14 14.58
N GLN A 24 27.52 8.54 15.69
CA GLN A 24 28.41 7.39 15.66
C GLN A 24 27.71 6.16 15.06
N ALA A 25 26.46 5.89 15.44
CA ALA A 25 25.67 4.82 14.85
C ALA A 25 25.51 4.97 13.33
N ARG A 26 25.24 6.19 12.84
CA ARG A 26 25.16 6.53 11.42
C ARG A 26 26.50 6.38 10.71
N SER A 27 27.61 6.79 11.34
CA SER A 27 28.95 6.67 10.75
C SER A 27 29.32 5.22 10.49
N TRP A 28 28.96 4.31 11.41
CA TRP A 28 29.15 2.87 11.20
C TRP A 28 28.27 2.31 10.08
N LEU A 29 27.01 2.73 9.97
CA LEU A 29 26.14 2.31 8.86
C LEU A 29 26.59 2.85 7.52
N LEU A 30 27.05 4.10 7.46
CA LEU A 30 27.61 4.68 6.24
C LEU A 30 28.82 3.87 5.77
N THR A 31 29.69 3.51 6.71
CA THR A 31 30.85 2.66 6.46
C THR A 31 30.43 1.28 5.94
N ALA A 32 29.41 0.66 6.56
CA ALA A 32 28.83 -0.60 6.11
C ALA A 32 28.23 -0.48 4.70
N LYS A 33 27.50 0.60 4.40
CA LYS A 33 26.87 0.86 3.11
C LYS A 33 27.92 1.07 2.01
N CYS A 34 29.05 1.70 2.32
CA CYS A 34 30.18 1.81 1.38
C CYS A 34 30.83 0.47 1.06
N MET A 35 30.92 -0.45 2.03
CA MET A 35 31.52 -1.77 1.82
C MET A 35 30.54 -2.80 1.25
N PHE A 36 29.26 -2.68 1.59
CA PHE A 36 28.20 -3.62 1.23
C PHE A 36 26.97 -2.87 0.65
N PRO A 37 27.13 -2.13 -0.47
CA PRO A 37 26.06 -1.26 -1.01
C PRO A 37 24.81 -2.03 -1.45
N LEU A 38 24.98 -3.31 -1.79
CA LEU A 38 23.91 -4.21 -2.25
C LEU A 38 23.39 -5.13 -1.13
N SER A 39 23.70 -4.85 0.13
CA SER A 39 23.11 -5.59 1.26
C SER A 39 21.76 -4.99 1.65
N PHE A 40 20.73 -5.83 1.61
CA PHE A 40 19.41 -5.51 2.15
C PHE A 40 19.46 -5.23 3.66
N ASP A 41 20.18 -6.05 4.43
CA ASP A 41 20.22 -5.91 5.89
C ASP A 41 20.87 -4.58 6.31
N VAL A 42 21.87 -4.09 5.57
CA VAL A 42 22.48 -2.77 5.80
C VAL A 42 21.50 -1.63 5.52
N GLN A 43 20.82 -1.66 4.38
CA GLN A 43 19.86 -0.61 4.03
C GLN A 43 18.62 -0.64 4.96
N LEU A 44 18.12 -1.82 5.29
CA LEU A 44 17.03 -1.97 6.26
C LEU A 44 17.42 -1.42 7.63
N ARG A 45 18.68 -1.60 8.04
CA ARG A 45 19.17 -1.07 9.31
C ARG A 45 19.23 0.46 9.33
N GLU A 46 19.61 1.08 8.21
CA GLU A 46 19.56 2.54 8.02
C GLU A 46 18.12 3.05 8.17
N TYR A 47 17.17 2.41 7.49
CA TYR A 47 15.74 2.73 7.63
C TYR A 47 15.27 2.64 9.10
N GLN A 48 15.58 1.55 9.80
CA GLN A 48 15.19 1.35 11.19
C GLN A 48 15.82 2.37 12.15
N LEU A 49 17.07 2.78 11.89
CA LEU A 49 17.74 3.80 12.69
C LEU A 49 17.02 5.14 12.54
N GLU A 50 16.73 5.55 11.31
CA GLU A 50 16.01 6.80 11.04
C GLU A 50 14.57 6.76 11.60
N LEU A 51 13.93 5.60 11.57
CA LEU A 51 12.59 5.40 12.13
C LEU A 51 12.62 5.61 13.65
N SER A 52 13.62 5.06 14.33
CA SER A 52 13.80 5.28 15.78
C SER A 52 14.10 6.73 16.14
N ASN A 53 14.69 7.48 15.21
CA ASN A 53 15.01 8.90 15.36
C ASN A 53 13.84 9.82 14.92
N LYS A 54 12.71 9.27 14.48
CA LYS A 54 11.56 10.01 13.95
C LYS A 54 11.90 10.97 12.79
N ASN A 55 12.92 10.61 12.00
CA ASN A 55 13.34 11.40 10.86
C ASN A 55 12.60 10.92 9.59
N SER A 56 11.40 11.46 9.38
CA SER A 56 10.50 11.03 8.30
C SER A 56 11.09 11.18 6.90
N GLU A 57 11.94 12.20 6.70
CA GLU A 57 12.54 12.49 5.39
C GLU A 57 13.59 11.47 4.98
N ASP A 58 14.54 11.17 5.87
CA ASP A 58 15.60 10.20 5.56
C ASP A 58 15.06 8.75 5.61
N CYS A 59 14.04 8.47 6.44
CA CYS A 59 13.27 7.23 6.35
C CYS A 59 12.68 7.02 4.95
N ALA A 60 12.01 8.04 4.40
CA ALA A 60 11.39 7.94 3.09
C ALA A 60 12.44 7.73 1.99
N LYS A 61 13.59 8.40 2.06
CA LYS A 61 14.70 8.18 1.12
C LYS A 61 15.23 6.75 1.20
N ALA A 62 15.55 6.27 2.40
CA ALA A 62 16.05 4.92 2.61
C ALA A 62 15.04 3.87 2.14
N LEU A 63 13.76 4.03 2.49
CA LEU A 63 12.71 3.10 2.06
C LEU A 63 12.52 3.11 0.54
N ASN A 64 12.62 4.26 -0.11
CA ASN A 64 12.54 4.37 -1.56
C ASN A 64 13.71 3.67 -2.27
N GLU A 65 14.92 3.74 -1.71
CA GLU A 65 16.09 2.97 -2.18
C GLU A 65 15.85 1.47 -2.03
N ILE A 66 15.43 1.02 -0.83
CA ILE A 66 15.17 -0.40 -0.54
C ILE A 66 14.08 -0.96 -1.46
N PHE A 67 13.00 -0.20 -1.68
CA PHE A 67 11.89 -0.63 -2.53
C PHE A 67 12.32 -0.84 -3.98
N ARG A 68 13.20 0.02 -4.50
CA ARG A 68 13.75 -0.09 -5.86
C ARG A 68 14.70 -1.28 -5.98
N ASP A 69 15.56 -1.46 -4.99
CA ASP A 69 16.72 -2.35 -5.09
C ASP A 69 16.41 -3.79 -4.61
N PHE A 70 15.42 -3.97 -3.73
CA PHE A 70 15.10 -5.26 -3.08
C PHE A 70 13.60 -5.65 -3.08
N PRO A 71 12.91 -5.66 -4.24
CA PRO A 71 11.47 -5.96 -4.30
C PRO A 71 11.10 -7.41 -3.93
N SER A 72 12.07 -8.33 -3.85
CA SER A 72 11.85 -9.73 -3.48
C SER A 72 11.87 -10.00 -1.97
N GLU A 73 12.35 -9.05 -1.16
CA GLU A 73 12.62 -9.30 0.26
C GLU A 73 11.35 -9.28 1.12
N THR A 74 11.08 -10.35 1.86
CA THR A 74 9.85 -10.50 2.64
C THR A 74 9.70 -9.44 3.73
N LYS A 75 10.80 -9.13 4.44
CA LYS A 75 10.81 -8.13 5.52
C LYS A 75 10.46 -6.72 5.03
N LEU A 76 10.79 -6.39 3.78
CA LEU A 76 10.38 -5.13 3.17
C LEU A 76 8.86 -5.06 3.06
N TRP A 77 8.23 -6.13 2.61
CA TRP A 77 6.78 -6.16 2.43
C TRP A 77 6.03 -6.14 3.75
N GLU A 78 6.56 -6.76 4.81
CA GLU A 78 6.01 -6.60 6.16
C GLU A 78 5.95 -5.12 6.58
N GLU A 79 7.00 -4.34 6.30
CA GLU A 79 7.01 -2.91 6.62
C GLU A 79 6.09 -2.09 5.69
N ILE A 80 6.05 -2.41 4.39
CA ILE A 80 5.13 -1.75 3.45
C ILE A 80 3.67 -1.99 3.86
N GLU A 81 3.34 -3.19 4.32
CA GLU A 81 2.00 -3.49 4.82
C GLU A 81 1.65 -2.65 6.04
N LEU A 82 2.57 -2.50 7.00
CA LEU A 82 2.38 -1.62 8.16
C LEU A 82 2.21 -0.14 7.75
N LEU A 83 2.98 0.33 6.77
CA LEU A 83 2.87 1.69 6.23
C LEU A 83 1.51 1.92 5.57
N ILE A 84 1.06 0.99 4.73
CA ILE A 84 -0.23 1.09 4.04
C ILE A 84 -1.38 1.00 5.04
N GLU A 85 -1.31 0.11 6.02
CA GLU A 85 -2.31 0.02 7.09
C GLU A 85 -2.38 1.30 7.92
N ALA A 86 -1.24 1.93 8.21
CA ALA A 86 -1.18 3.22 8.88
C ALA A 86 -1.90 4.30 8.07
N VAL A 87 -1.71 4.31 6.75
CA VAL A 87 -2.39 5.25 5.84
C VAL A 87 -3.89 4.95 5.70
N GLU A 88 -4.31 3.67 5.72
CA GLU A 88 -5.72 3.28 5.62
C GLU A 88 -6.50 3.62 6.90
N LYS A 89 -5.91 3.35 8.08
CA LYS A 89 -6.57 3.53 9.39
C LYS A 89 -6.30 4.89 10.04
N SER A 90 -5.30 5.63 9.57
CA SER A 90 -4.77 6.84 10.20
C SER A 90 -4.38 6.64 11.68
N ASP A 91 -3.77 5.49 11.98
CA ASP A 91 -3.43 5.07 13.36
C ASP A 91 -1.99 5.43 13.75
N ASP A 92 -1.06 5.43 12.79
CA ASP A 92 0.35 5.74 13.02
C ASP A 92 0.79 6.97 12.20
N ALA A 93 0.77 8.13 12.86
CA ALA A 93 1.15 9.40 12.26
C ALA A 93 2.59 9.42 11.71
N THR A 94 3.51 8.67 12.31
CA THR A 94 4.92 8.64 11.87
C THR A 94 5.02 7.93 10.53
N ARG A 95 4.37 6.76 10.42
CA ARG A 95 4.32 5.96 9.19
C ARG A 95 3.52 6.64 8.09
N GLU A 96 2.44 7.30 8.43
CA GLU A 96 1.67 8.12 7.48
C GLU A 96 2.53 9.26 6.92
N GLU A 97 3.31 9.94 7.78
CA GLU A 97 4.23 10.99 7.35
C GLU A 97 5.33 10.45 6.43
N ILE A 98 5.98 9.34 6.81
CA ILE A 98 7.00 8.68 5.98
C ILE A 98 6.42 8.33 4.61
N PHE A 99 5.24 7.71 4.57
CA PHE A 99 4.59 7.36 3.31
C PHE A 99 4.26 8.62 2.49
N GLY A 100 3.82 9.71 3.13
CA GLY A 100 3.56 10.99 2.48
C GLY A 100 4.80 11.67 1.89
N LYS A 101 6.00 11.40 2.42
CA LYS A 101 7.28 11.94 1.94
C LYS A 101 7.88 11.15 0.76
N LEU A 102 7.38 9.94 0.49
CA LEU A 102 7.81 9.16 -0.68
C LEU A 102 7.39 9.86 -1.99
N PRO A 103 8.12 9.66 -3.10
CA PRO A 103 7.66 10.11 -4.41
C PRO A 103 6.27 9.56 -4.76
N SER A 104 5.43 10.38 -5.40
CA SER A 104 4.05 9.98 -5.76
C SER A 104 3.99 8.67 -6.53
N LEU A 105 4.92 8.49 -7.49
CA LEU A 105 5.01 7.25 -8.27
C LEU A 105 5.33 6.04 -7.38
N THR A 106 6.25 6.19 -6.43
CA THR A 106 6.60 5.13 -5.46
C THR A 106 5.41 4.78 -4.57
N GLN A 107 4.69 5.79 -4.07
CA GLN A 107 3.48 5.56 -3.27
C GLN A 107 2.44 4.75 -4.05
N GLN A 108 2.19 5.12 -5.31
CA GLN A 108 1.26 4.39 -6.18
C GLN A 108 1.71 2.95 -6.40
N GLN A 109 2.98 2.75 -6.78
CA GLN A 109 3.56 1.43 -7.01
C GLN A 109 3.52 0.55 -5.76
N MET A 110 3.81 1.08 -4.57
CA MET A 110 3.72 0.33 -3.32
C MET A 110 2.30 -0.19 -3.05
N ILE A 111 1.28 0.66 -3.27
CA ILE A 111 -0.12 0.25 -3.08
C ILE A 111 -0.53 -0.78 -4.14
N ILE A 112 -0.17 -0.56 -5.41
CA ILE A 112 -0.50 -1.46 -6.52
C ILE A 112 0.15 -2.83 -6.29
N SER A 113 1.46 -2.88 -6.07
CA SER A 113 2.19 -4.13 -5.83
C SER A 113 1.72 -4.85 -4.58
N SER A 114 1.34 -4.11 -3.53
CA SER A 114 0.71 -4.70 -2.34
C SER A 114 -0.66 -5.31 -2.66
N ALA A 115 -1.47 -4.65 -3.49
CA ALA A 115 -2.76 -5.16 -3.92
C ALA A 115 -2.61 -6.44 -4.75
N GLU A 116 -1.69 -6.47 -5.72
CA GLU A 116 -1.44 -7.63 -6.59
C GLU A 116 -1.01 -8.88 -5.81
N ARG A 117 -0.39 -8.70 -4.65
CA ARG A 117 0.01 -9.79 -3.75
C ARG A 117 -1.16 -10.35 -2.90
N ARG A 118 -2.32 -9.70 -2.89
CA ARG A 118 -3.48 -10.16 -2.11
C ARG A 118 -4.24 -11.26 -2.85
N VAL A 119 -4.38 -12.41 -2.18
CA VAL A 119 -5.26 -13.50 -2.64
C VAL A 119 -6.73 -13.16 -2.39
N ASN A 120 -7.01 -12.43 -1.31
CA ASN A 120 -8.37 -12.06 -0.95
C ASN A 120 -8.86 -10.85 -1.76
N ILE A 121 -9.93 -11.04 -2.54
CA ILE A 121 -10.55 -9.99 -3.36
C ILE A 121 -10.95 -8.76 -2.55
N THR A 122 -11.42 -8.93 -1.31
CA THR A 122 -11.80 -7.80 -0.45
C THR A 122 -10.60 -6.93 -0.10
N GLN A 123 -9.46 -7.55 0.24
CA GLN A 123 -8.24 -6.82 0.54
C GLN A 123 -7.69 -6.14 -0.71
N TYR A 124 -7.70 -6.83 -1.86
CA TYR A 124 -7.38 -6.25 -3.15
C TYR A 124 -8.24 -5.00 -3.43
N CYS A 125 -9.56 -5.12 -3.32
CA CYS A 125 -10.47 -4.02 -3.59
C CYS A 125 -10.25 -2.83 -2.66
N ARG A 126 -9.99 -3.06 -1.37
CA ARG A 126 -9.69 -1.98 -0.40
C ARG A 126 -8.45 -1.20 -0.79
N LEU A 127 -7.37 -1.88 -1.18
CA LEU A 127 -6.13 -1.22 -1.59
C LEU A 127 -6.29 -0.44 -2.89
N ILE A 128 -7.02 -0.97 -3.88
CA ILE A 128 -7.30 -0.22 -5.11
C ILE A 128 -8.23 0.99 -4.84
N ILE A 129 -9.19 0.86 -3.93
CA ILE A 129 -10.03 2.00 -3.50
C ILE A 129 -9.17 3.06 -2.81
N LEU A 130 -8.22 2.66 -1.95
CA LEU A 130 -7.27 3.56 -1.30
C LEU A 130 -6.43 4.30 -2.34
N LEU A 131 -5.90 3.58 -3.34
CA LEU A 131 -5.16 4.15 -4.47
C LEU A 131 -5.99 5.23 -5.18
N MET A 132 -7.22 4.90 -5.60
CA MET A 132 -8.09 5.81 -6.33
C MET A 132 -8.51 7.04 -5.51
N LYS A 133 -8.67 6.90 -4.19
CA LYS A 133 -8.99 8.02 -3.30
C LYS A 133 -7.81 8.97 -3.15
N LYS A 134 -6.58 8.44 -3.02
CA LYS A 134 -5.37 9.22 -2.81
C LYS A 134 -4.81 9.81 -4.10
N PHE A 135 -4.99 9.09 -5.21
CA PHE A 135 -4.48 9.42 -6.55
C PHE A 135 -5.61 9.31 -7.58
N PRO A 136 -6.51 10.31 -7.65
CA PRO A 136 -7.69 10.25 -8.51
C PRO A 136 -7.39 9.98 -9.99
N GLU A 137 -6.21 10.36 -10.49
CA GLU A 137 -5.74 10.10 -11.86
C GLU A 137 -5.70 8.60 -12.20
N THR A 138 -5.43 7.75 -11.21
CA THR A 138 -5.38 6.28 -11.35
C THR A 138 -6.77 5.66 -11.54
N THR A 139 -7.85 6.41 -11.27
CA THR A 139 -9.23 5.92 -11.41
C THR A 139 -9.55 5.52 -12.86
N SER A 140 -8.96 6.21 -13.83
CA SER A 140 -9.11 5.91 -15.26
C SER A 140 -8.62 4.50 -15.62
N GLU A 141 -7.57 4.04 -14.93
CA GLU A 141 -6.92 2.75 -15.16
C GLU A 141 -7.57 1.63 -14.35
N TYR A 142 -7.83 1.86 -13.06
CA TYR A 142 -8.26 0.80 -12.14
C TYR A 142 -9.76 0.78 -11.85
N GLY A 143 -10.48 1.89 -12.06
CA GLY A 143 -11.89 2.00 -11.64
C GLY A 143 -12.79 1.01 -12.36
N VAL A 144 -12.72 0.96 -13.69
CA VAL A 144 -13.56 0.08 -14.51
C VAL A 144 -13.25 -1.39 -14.26
N SER A 145 -11.96 -1.74 -14.21
CA SER A 145 -11.51 -3.11 -13.99
C SER A 145 -11.90 -3.61 -12.59
N LEU A 146 -11.80 -2.76 -11.56
CA LEU A 146 -12.25 -3.06 -10.21
C LEU A 146 -13.77 -3.29 -10.15
N ALA A 147 -14.55 -2.42 -10.79
CA ALA A 147 -16.02 -2.55 -10.83
C ALA A 147 -16.45 -3.86 -11.50
N GLU A 148 -15.85 -4.21 -12.64
CA GLU A 148 -16.13 -5.49 -13.31
C GLU A 148 -15.70 -6.69 -12.46
N LYS A 149 -14.52 -6.64 -11.82
CA LYS A 149 -14.05 -7.71 -10.93
C LYS A 149 -14.99 -7.95 -9.75
N LEU A 150 -15.54 -6.90 -9.15
CA LEU A 150 -16.56 -7.01 -8.09
C LEU A 150 -17.84 -7.67 -8.59
N VAL A 151 -18.31 -7.29 -9.78
CA VAL A 151 -19.51 -7.89 -10.38
C VAL A 151 -19.28 -9.36 -10.75
N GLU A 152 -18.12 -9.71 -11.27
CA GLU A 152 -17.77 -11.09 -11.58
C GLU A 152 -17.65 -11.96 -10.33
N THR A 153 -17.02 -11.42 -9.28
CA THR A 153 -16.90 -12.10 -7.98
C THR A 153 -18.27 -12.39 -7.40
N GLU A 154 -19.17 -11.40 -7.44
CA GLU A 154 -20.54 -11.53 -6.97
C GLU A 154 -21.32 -12.63 -7.72
N LYS A 155 -21.12 -12.80 -9.03
CA LYS A 155 -21.82 -13.84 -9.82
C LYS A 155 -21.40 -15.26 -9.47
N ARG A 156 -20.19 -15.44 -8.93
CA ARG A 156 -19.68 -16.76 -8.53
C ARG A 156 -20.20 -17.18 -7.16
N ASP A 157 -20.77 -16.24 -6.41
CA ASP A 157 -21.38 -16.48 -5.11
C ASP A 157 -22.84 -16.94 -5.32
N SER A 158 -23.09 -18.23 -5.08
CA SER A 158 -24.36 -18.89 -5.38
C SER A 158 -25.54 -18.40 -4.54
N ASP A 159 -25.29 -17.76 -3.40
CA ASP A 159 -26.31 -17.24 -2.47
C ASP A 159 -26.35 -15.70 -2.43
N SER A 160 -25.90 -15.05 -3.52
CA SER A 160 -25.73 -13.60 -3.55
C SER A 160 -27.05 -12.83 -3.56
N THR A 161 -27.42 -12.29 -2.39
CA THR A 161 -28.49 -11.30 -2.26
C THR A 161 -28.06 -9.94 -2.79
N PRO A 162 -28.98 -9.03 -3.17
CA PRO A 162 -28.63 -7.67 -3.56
C PRO A 162 -27.87 -6.86 -2.49
N VAL A 163 -27.82 -7.30 -1.23
CA VAL A 163 -27.14 -6.58 -0.12
C VAL A 163 -25.85 -7.31 0.32
N ASN A 164 -25.11 -7.88 -0.63
CA ASN A 164 -23.82 -8.54 -0.38
C ASN A 164 -22.63 -7.57 -0.26
N HIS A 165 -21.48 -8.10 0.16
CA HIS A 165 -20.26 -7.33 0.38
C HIS A 165 -19.71 -6.67 -0.89
N CYS A 166 -19.67 -7.40 -2.01
CA CYS A 166 -19.17 -6.88 -3.30
C CYS A 166 -20.02 -5.70 -3.77
N ARG A 167 -21.35 -5.81 -3.66
CA ARG A 167 -22.27 -4.75 -4.06
C ARG A 167 -22.17 -3.53 -3.14
N LYS A 168 -21.95 -3.73 -1.83
CA LYS A 168 -21.66 -2.62 -0.90
C LYS A 168 -20.42 -1.83 -1.34
N LEU A 169 -19.31 -2.51 -1.65
CA LEU A 169 -18.08 -1.86 -2.12
C LEU A 169 -18.30 -1.15 -3.47
N LEU A 170 -18.93 -1.83 -4.42
CA LEU A 170 -19.21 -1.29 -5.75
C LEU A 170 -20.00 0.02 -5.65
N VAL A 171 -21.13 -0.02 -4.95
CA VAL A 171 -22.11 1.09 -4.94
C VAL A 171 -21.63 2.26 -4.07
N ARG A 172 -21.01 2.00 -2.92
CA ARG A 172 -20.67 3.05 -1.95
C ARG A 172 -19.29 3.67 -2.17
N GLU A 173 -18.35 2.92 -2.75
CA GLU A 173 -16.94 3.35 -2.84
C GLU A 173 -16.51 3.49 -4.29
N VAL A 174 -16.67 2.45 -5.10
CA VAL A 174 -16.09 2.37 -6.46
C VAL A 174 -16.83 3.27 -7.45
N LEU A 175 -18.15 3.13 -7.57
CA LEU A 175 -18.93 3.94 -8.52
C LEU A 175 -18.85 5.45 -8.20
N PRO A 176 -18.95 5.90 -6.93
CA PRO A 176 -18.76 7.30 -6.61
C PRO A 176 -17.38 7.84 -6.96
N ALA A 177 -16.32 7.01 -6.84
CA ALA A 177 -14.97 7.40 -7.25
C ALA A 177 -14.86 7.55 -8.77
N ILE A 178 -15.40 6.59 -9.54
CA ILE A 178 -15.46 6.64 -11.01
C ILE A 178 -16.22 7.90 -11.48
N CYS A 179 -17.41 8.14 -10.93
CA CYS A 179 -18.23 9.29 -11.30
C CYS A 179 -17.53 10.64 -10.98
N ARG A 180 -16.78 10.71 -9.87
CA ARG A 180 -16.03 11.92 -9.49
C ARG A 180 -14.87 12.22 -10.43
N SER A 181 -14.22 11.18 -10.97
CA SER A 181 -13.09 11.33 -11.90
C SER A 181 -13.48 11.74 -13.34
N GLY A 182 -14.78 11.89 -13.63
CA GLY A 182 -15.27 12.38 -14.92
C GLY A 182 -15.32 11.30 -15.99
N ASN A 183 -14.84 11.59 -17.21
CA ASN A 183 -14.94 10.68 -18.35
C ASN A 183 -13.86 9.58 -18.29
N VAL A 184 -14.13 8.53 -17.53
CA VAL A 184 -13.28 7.32 -17.38
C VAL A 184 -13.41 6.35 -18.58
N GLY A 185 -13.97 6.80 -19.72
CA GLY A 185 -14.13 5.95 -20.91
C GLY A 185 -15.07 4.74 -20.70
N VAL A 186 -15.96 4.81 -19.71
CA VAL A 186 -16.90 3.73 -19.40
C VAL A 186 -17.94 3.61 -20.51
N SER A 187 -18.11 2.42 -21.07
CA SER A 187 -19.18 2.19 -22.05
C SER A 187 -20.56 2.33 -21.41
N HIS A 188 -21.52 2.86 -22.17
CA HIS A 188 -22.91 3.00 -21.70
C HIS A 188 -23.50 1.68 -21.17
N ARG A 189 -23.09 0.55 -21.75
CA ARG A 189 -23.51 -0.80 -21.32
C ARG A 189 -23.03 -1.13 -19.91
N HIS A 190 -21.75 -0.88 -19.60
CA HIS A 190 -21.23 -1.10 -18.24
C HIS A 190 -21.91 -0.18 -17.24
N PHE A 191 -22.07 1.09 -17.61
CA PHE A 191 -22.71 2.08 -16.73
C PHE A 191 -24.16 1.71 -16.39
N TYR A 192 -24.95 1.33 -17.40
CA TYR A 192 -26.34 0.89 -17.20
C TYR A 192 -26.42 -0.34 -16.27
N LYS A 193 -25.57 -1.34 -16.50
CA LYS A 193 -25.47 -2.54 -15.68
C LYS A 193 -25.14 -2.22 -14.21
N TRP A 194 -24.20 -1.30 -13.97
CA TRP A 194 -23.82 -0.91 -12.61
C TRP A 194 -24.91 -0.08 -11.93
N LEU A 195 -25.59 0.80 -12.66
CA LEU A 195 -26.74 1.56 -12.15
C LEU A 195 -27.89 0.62 -11.75
N GLN A 196 -28.24 -0.34 -12.60
CA GLN A 196 -29.28 -1.33 -12.28
C GLN A 196 -28.96 -2.07 -10.96
N LYS A 197 -27.73 -2.56 -10.81
CA LYS A 197 -27.28 -3.20 -9.56
C LYS A 197 -27.36 -2.26 -8.37
N SER A 198 -27.02 -0.98 -8.55
CA SER A 198 -27.09 0.04 -7.50
C SER A 198 -28.54 0.29 -7.08
N THR A 199 -29.47 0.38 -8.03
CA THR A 199 -30.90 0.51 -7.76
C THR A 199 -31.44 -0.70 -7.00
N GLU A 200 -31.11 -1.92 -7.43
CA GLU A 200 -31.47 -3.15 -6.71
C GLU A 200 -30.92 -3.14 -5.28
N PHE A 201 -29.64 -2.77 -5.10
CA PHE A 201 -29.00 -2.67 -3.79
C PHE A 201 -29.77 -1.74 -2.85
N TYR A 202 -30.02 -0.49 -3.29
CA TYR A 202 -30.70 0.49 -2.45
C TYR A 202 -32.16 0.13 -2.20
N ALA A 203 -32.87 -0.38 -3.21
CA ALA A 203 -34.25 -0.82 -3.06
C ALA A 203 -34.37 -1.91 -1.99
N THR A 204 -33.51 -2.94 -2.04
CA THR A 204 -33.50 -3.99 -1.01
C THR A 204 -33.03 -3.47 0.34
N TYR A 205 -31.93 -2.70 0.38
CA TYR A 205 -31.34 -2.17 1.61
C TYR A 205 -32.34 -1.31 2.42
N PHE A 206 -33.14 -0.48 1.77
CA PHE A 206 -34.16 0.34 2.43
C PHE A 206 -35.47 -0.42 2.72
N SER A 207 -35.75 -1.52 2.02
CA SER A 207 -36.98 -2.30 2.22
C SER A 207 -36.85 -3.38 3.29
N THR A 208 -35.62 -3.78 3.66
CA THR A 208 -35.37 -4.70 4.78
C THR A 208 -35.29 -3.92 6.09
N PRO A 209 -36.13 -4.21 7.11
CA PRO A 209 -35.97 -3.64 8.44
C PRO A 209 -34.67 -4.17 9.07
N THR A 210 -33.86 -3.26 9.61
CA THR A 210 -32.63 -3.56 10.37
C THR A 210 -32.91 -4.33 11.64
#